data_AF-A0A8A2UCW7-F1
#
_entry.id   AF-A0A8A2UCW7-F1
#
_cell.length_a   1.000
_cell.length_b   1.000
_cell.length_c   1.000
_cell.angle_alpha   90.00
_cell.angle_beta   90.00
_cell.angle_gamma   90.00
#
_symmetry.space_group_name_H-M   'P 1'
#
loop_
_entity.id
_entity.type
_entity.pdbx_description
1 polymer ?
#
loop_
_entity_poly.entity_id
_entity_poly.type
_entity_poly.pdbx_seq_one_letter_code
_entity_poly.pdbx_strand_id
1 'polypeptide(L)'
;MTSSDDGGYVHDPAAFDAGADDEQGTDPSADDGDGSDPPHPATVDREFDWRGWILVGVLVFAFLVAPTAIYLVPPGAEGYRFALLILPLAPAILLAITAVWATTRP
;
A
#
# COMPACT_ATOMS: atom_id res chain seq x y z
N MET A 1 -30.16 6.97 -48.54
CA MET A 1 -29.82 7.93 -47.46
C MET A 1 -28.42 7.58 -46.98
N THR A 2 -27.53 8.56 -47.03
CA THR A 2 -26.08 8.40 -46.81
C THR A 2 -25.77 8.42 -45.31
N SER A 3 -24.86 7.54 -44.88
CA SER A 3 -24.28 7.55 -43.54
C SER A 3 -23.27 8.70 -43.47
N SER A 4 -23.43 9.62 -42.53
CA SER A 4 -22.44 10.64 -42.21
C SER A 4 -22.34 10.78 -40.70
N ASP A 5 -21.42 10.01 -40.12
CA ASP A 5 -20.90 10.24 -38.78
C ASP A 5 -19.39 9.96 -38.87
N ASP A 6 -18.67 10.92 -39.44
CA ASP A 6 -17.21 11.04 -39.38
C ASP A 6 -16.85 12.03 -38.25
N GLY A 7 -17.35 11.75 -37.05
CA GLY A 7 -17.00 12.44 -35.82
C GLY A 7 -15.79 11.76 -35.17
N GLY A 8 -14.65 11.76 -35.86
CA GLY A 8 -13.40 11.20 -35.34
C GLY A 8 -12.99 11.90 -34.05
N TYR A 9 -12.97 11.17 -32.95
CA TYR A 9 -12.53 11.67 -31.65
C TYR A 9 -11.03 11.98 -31.71
N VAL A 10 -10.68 13.27 -31.74
CA VAL A 10 -9.29 13.74 -31.68
C VAL A 10 -9.03 14.30 -30.28
N HIS A 11 -8.12 13.65 -29.55
CA HIS A 11 -7.61 14.18 -28.30
C HIS A 11 -6.80 15.45 -28.57
N ASP A 12 -7.26 16.59 -28.07
CA ASP A 12 -6.49 17.83 -28.03
C ASP A 12 -5.78 17.94 -26.66
N PRO A 13 -4.46 17.71 -26.58
CA PRO A 13 -3.72 17.81 -25.33
C PRO A 13 -3.54 19.26 -24.85
N ALA A 14 -3.77 20.27 -25.69
CA ALA A 14 -3.63 21.67 -25.29
C ALA A 14 -4.82 22.18 -24.45
N ALA A 15 -5.97 21.49 -24.50
CA ALA A 15 -7.15 21.83 -23.69
C ALA A 15 -6.92 21.68 -22.18
N PHE A 16 -5.94 20.87 -21.77
CA PHE A 16 -5.62 20.64 -20.36
C PHE A 16 -4.68 21.70 -19.76
N ASP A 17 -3.90 22.38 -20.59
CA ASP A 17 -2.89 23.35 -20.14
C ASP A 17 -3.47 24.77 -20.01
N ALA A 18 -4.57 25.06 -20.75
CA ALA A 18 -5.20 26.38 -20.76
C ALA A 18 -6.07 26.70 -19.53
N GLY A 19 -6.20 25.78 -18.56
CA GLY A 19 -7.08 25.93 -17.40
C GLY A 19 -6.41 25.77 -16.03
N ALA A 20 -5.08 25.71 -15.98
CA ALA A 20 -4.35 25.48 -14.72
C ALA A 20 -3.93 26.77 -13.98
N ASP A 21 -4.04 27.94 -14.61
CA ASP A 21 -3.41 29.17 -14.11
C ASP A 21 -4.38 30.25 -13.58
N ASP A 22 -5.69 30.06 -13.72
CA ASP A 22 -6.73 30.90 -13.11
C ASP A 22 -7.69 29.93 -12.41
N GLU A 23 -7.71 29.76 -11.08
CA GLU A 23 -8.67 30.47 -10.23
C GLU A 23 -8.31 30.23 -8.74
N GLN A 24 -7.52 31.15 -8.18
CA GLN A 24 -7.41 31.31 -6.74
C GLN A 24 -8.64 32.06 -6.21
N GLY A 25 -9.60 31.32 -5.64
CA GLY A 25 -10.50 31.83 -4.61
C GLY A 25 -11.93 32.14 -5.04
N THR A 26 -12.87 31.34 -4.55
CA THR A 26 -14.06 31.75 -3.77
C THR A 26 -14.93 30.51 -3.60
N ASP A 27 -15.21 30.12 -2.36
CA ASP A 27 -16.23 29.13 -2.01
C ASP A 27 -17.59 29.47 -2.65
N PRO A 28 -18.26 28.53 -3.33
CA PRO A 28 -19.70 28.46 -3.37
C PRO A 28 -20.13 27.21 -2.60
N SER A 29 -20.67 27.43 -1.41
CA SER A 29 -21.51 26.42 -0.75
C SER A 29 -22.71 26.10 -1.64
N ALA A 30 -22.86 24.80 -1.90
CA ALA A 30 -24.08 24.06 -2.24
C ALA A 30 -24.86 24.49 -3.51
N ASP A 31 -24.72 23.70 -4.58
CA ASP A 31 -25.90 23.13 -5.25
C ASP A 31 -25.53 21.82 -5.97
N ASP A 32 -26.53 20.94 -6.02
CA ASP A 32 -26.52 19.52 -6.31
C ASP A 32 -25.82 19.08 -7.61
N GLY A 33 -24.74 18.31 -7.45
CA GLY A 33 -24.21 17.42 -8.46
C GLY A 33 -24.06 16.03 -7.86
N ASP A 34 -24.94 15.10 -8.25
CA ASP A 34 -24.83 13.65 -8.07
C ASP A 34 -23.59 13.12 -8.81
N GLY A 35 -22.42 13.48 -8.29
CA GLY A 35 -21.15 12.88 -8.59
C GLY A 35 -20.85 11.93 -7.45
N SER A 36 -21.43 10.74 -7.51
CA SER A 36 -21.03 9.61 -6.69
C SER A 36 -19.59 9.19 -7.02
N ASP A 37 -18.60 10.08 -6.83
CA ASP A 37 -17.20 9.69 -6.84
C ASP A 37 -17.01 8.81 -5.61
N PRO A 38 -16.72 7.50 -5.78
CA PRO A 38 -16.48 6.64 -4.64
C PRO A 38 -15.37 7.26 -3.80
N PRO A 39 -15.55 7.36 -2.46
CA PRO A 39 -14.62 8.07 -1.60
C PRO A 39 -13.18 7.63 -1.90
N HIS A 40 -12.39 8.57 -2.43
CA HIS A 40 -11.05 8.29 -2.89
C HIS A 40 -10.23 7.72 -1.72
N PRO A 41 -9.55 6.57 -1.85
CA PRO A 41 -8.90 5.88 -0.72
C PRO A 41 -7.75 6.67 -0.04
N ALA A 42 -7.40 7.85 -0.57
CA ALA A 42 -6.47 8.80 0.04
C ALA A 42 -7.15 9.81 0.98
N THR A 43 -8.47 9.97 0.95
CA THR A 43 -9.23 10.85 1.89
C THR A 43 -9.62 10.14 3.19
N VAL A 44 -9.36 8.82 3.28
CA VAL A 44 -9.49 8.05 4.52
C VAL A 44 -8.18 8.18 5.29
N ASP A 45 -8.18 8.93 6.39
CA ASP A 45 -7.06 9.00 7.34
C ASP A 45 -6.72 7.60 7.86
N ARG A 46 -5.74 6.95 7.24
CA ARG A 46 -5.19 5.68 7.69
C ARG A 46 -4.05 5.96 8.66
N GLU A 47 -4.43 6.24 9.90
CA GLU A 47 -3.48 6.34 11.00
C GLU A 47 -2.76 4.99 11.23
N PHE A 48 -1.46 5.07 11.53
CA PHE A 48 -0.61 3.91 11.72
C PHE A 48 -0.85 3.33 13.12
N ASP A 49 -1.84 2.45 13.20
CA ASP A 49 -2.33 1.89 14.45
C ASP A 49 -1.39 0.81 15.03
N TRP A 50 -1.72 0.27 16.20
CA TRP A 50 -0.97 -0.80 16.87
C TRP A 50 -0.70 -2.01 15.96
N ARG A 51 -1.64 -2.33 15.04
CA ARG A 51 -1.46 -3.41 14.06
C ARG A 51 -0.27 -3.16 13.13
N GLY A 52 -0.08 -1.91 12.70
CA GLY A 52 1.06 -1.49 11.89
C GLY A 52 2.37 -1.61 12.66
N TRP A 53 2.38 -1.24 13.95
CA TRP A 53 3.55 -1.39 14.81
C TRP A 53 3.95 -2.85 15.05
N ILE A 54 2.98 -3.77 15.20
CA ILE A 54 3.27 -5.21 15.25
C ILE A 54 3.99 -5.65 13.97
N LEU A 55 3.50 -5.24 12.80
CA LEU A 55 4.12 -5.59 11.52
C LEU A 55 5.57 -5.09 11.45
N VAL A 56 5.82 -3.84 11.86
CA VAL A 56 7.18 -3.28 11.95
C VAL A 56 8.04 -4.11 12.91
N GLY A 57 7.51 -4.50 14.06
CA GLY A 57 8.21 -5.37 15.02
C GLY A 57 8.59 -6.73 14.42
N VAL A 58 7.70 -7.36 13.66
CA VAL A 58 7.99 -8.61 12.93
C VAL A 58 9.04 -8.37 11.83
N LEU A 59 9.01 -7.21 11.17
CA LEU A 59 10.01 -6.84 10.16
C LEU A 59 11.41 -6.71 10.78
N VAL A 60 11.52 -6.01 11.91
CA VAL A 60 12.76 -5.92 12.69
C VAL A 60 13.25 -7.31 13.12
N PHE A 61 12.34 -8.16 13.60
CA PHE A 61 12.67 -9.53 13.94
C PHE A 61 13.20 -10.32 12.72
N ALA A 62 12.57 -10.18 11.57
CA ALA A 62 12.91 -10.89 10.33
C ALA A 62 14.28 -10.49 9.76
N PHE A 63 14.58 -9.19 9.73
CA PHE A 63 15.76 -8.67 9.02
C PHE A 63 16.96 -8.37 9.92
N LEU A 64 16.76 -8.22 11.22
CA LEU A 64 17.84 -7.91 12.15
C LEU A 64 18.05 -9.04 13.15
N VAL A 65 17.01 -9.45 13.87
CA VAL A 65 17.16 -10.42 14.96
C VAL A 65 17.50 -11.80 14.43
N ALA A 66 16.72 -12.34 13.47
CA ALA A 66 16.96 -13.67 12.93
C ALA A 66 18.33 -13.80 12.24
N PRO A 67 18.77 -12.87 11.37
CA PRO A 67 20.09 -12.94 10.75
C PRO A 67 21.22 -12.81 11.77
N THR A 68 21.10 -11.90 12.74
CA THR A 68 22.09 -11.74 13.81
C THR A 68 22.20 -13.02 14.64
N ALA A 69 21.07 -13.64 14.99
CA ALA A 69 21.06 -14.89 15.71
C ALA A 69 21.73 -16.03 14.93
N ILE A 70 21.48 -16.15 13.61
CA ILE A 70 22.18 -17.13 12.75
C ILE A 70 23.68 -16.86 12.72
N TYR A 71 24.09 -15.60 12.57
CA TYR A 71 25.50 -15.21 12.50
C TYR A 71 26.29 -15.61 13.74
N LEU A 72 25.65 -15.58 14.91
CA LEU A 72 26.27 -15.96 16.18
C LEU A 72 26.39 -17.47 16.39
N VAL A 73 25.76 -18.31 15.55
CA VAL A 73 25.88 -19.77 15.63
C VAL A 73 27.07 -20.24 14.79
N PRO A 74 28.11 -20.84 15.40
CA PRO A 74 29.27 -21.30 14.66
C PRO A 74 28.93 -22.43 13.66
N PRO A 75 29.54 -22.44 12.47
CA PRO A 75 29.48 -23.58 11.58
C PRO A 75 30.01 -24.84 12.28
N GLY A 76 29.23 -25.92 12.26
CA GLY A 76 29.59 -27.19 12.91
C GLY A 76 29.12 -27.32 14.36
N ALA A 77 28.54 -26.28 14.96
CA ALA A 77 27.83 -26.41 16.22
C ALA A 77 26.64 -27.37 16.10
N GLU A 78 26.33 -28.09 17.18
CA GLU A 78 25.12 -28.90 17.25
C GLU A 78 23.90 -28.00 17.01
N GLY A 79 23.09 -28.36 16.02
CA GLY A 79 21.91 -27.58 15.63
C GLY A 79 22.14 -26.42 14.68
N TYR A 80 23.35 -26.20 14.15
CA TYR A 80 23.59 -25.20 13.10
C TYR A 80 22.63 -25.36 11.90
N ARG A 81 22.37 -26.60 11.47
CA ARG A 81 21.38 -26.89 10.41
C ARG A 81 19.96 -26.50 10.80
N PHE A 82 19.56 -26.72 12.05
CA PHE A 82 18.25 -26.31 12.54
C PHE A 82 18.15 -24.78 12.63
N ALA A 83 19.22 -24.10 13.02
CA ALA A 83 19.25 -22.64 13.03
C ALA A 83 19.02 -22.06 11.64
N LEU A 84 19.69 -22.61 10.62
CA LEU A 84 19.50 -22.21 9.21
C LEU A 84 18.09 -22.47 8.67
N LEU A 85 17.28 -23.32 9.33
CA LEU A 85 15.92 -23.64 8.90
C LEU A 85 14.86 -22.91 9.72
N ILE A 86 14.92 -23.00 11.04
CA ILE A 86 13.88 -22.52 11.95
C ILE A 86 13.95 -21.00 12.11
N LEU A 87 15.14 -20.41 12.27
CA LEU A 87 15.26 -18.96 12.46
C LEU A 87 14.74 -18.15 11.27
N PRO A 88 14.98 -18.52 9.99
CA PRO A 88 14.35 -17.81 8.86
C PRO A 88 12.89 -18.22 8.62
N LEU A 89 12.47 -19.41 9.06
CA LEU A 89 11.06 -19.84 8.94
C LEU A 89 10.14 -19.10 9.92
N ALA A 90 10.61 -18.86 11.15
CA ALA A 90 9.85 -18.17 12.18
C ALA A 90 9.27 -16.82 11.73
N PRO A 91 10.05 -15.86 11.18
CA PRO A 91 9.50 -14.60 10.70
C PRO A 91 8.52 -14.78 9.54
N ALA A 92 8.72 -15.79 8.67
CA ALA A 92 7.78 -16.05 7.58
C ALA A 92 6.39 -16.47 8.09
N ILE A 93 6.35 -17.34 9.11
CA ILE A 93 5.09 -17.75 9.75
C ILE A 93 4.43 -16.56 10.44
N LEU A 94 5.20 -15.76 11.19
CA LEU A 94 4.69 -14.56 11.83
C LEU A 94 4.13 -13.56 10.82
N LEU A 95 4.82 -13.33 9.71
CA LEU A 95 4.34 -12.46 8.63
C LEU A 95 3.06 -12.99 7.99
N ALA A 96 2.96 -14.31 7.77
CA ALA A 96 1.73 -14.91 7.24
C ALA A 96 0.54 -14.68 8.20
N ILE A 97 0.73 -14.94 9.49
CA ILE A 97 -0.32 -14.75 10.51
C ILE A 97 -0.70 -13.27 10.63
N THR A 98 0.29 -12.38 10.74
CA THR A 98 0.05 -10.94 10.90
C THR A 98 -0.59 -10.32 9.66
N ALA A 99 -0.26 -10.78 8.46
CA ALA A 99 -0.91 -10.34 7.22
C ALA A 99 -2.38 -10.75 7.17
N VAL A 100 -2.71 -11.99 7.52
CA VAL A 100 -4.10 -12.46 7.62
C VAL A 100 -4.86 -11.64 8.66
N TRP A 101 -4.29 -11.49 9.85
CA TRP A 101 -4.92 -10.72 10.92
C TRP A 101 -5.08 -9.22 10.58
N ALA A 102 -4.13 -8.61 9.87
CA ALA A 102 -4.22 -7.20 9.49
C ALA A 102 -5.37 -6.92 8.51
N THR A 103 -5.69 -7.90 7.66
CA THR A 103 -6.78 -7.80 6.67
C THR A 103 -8.14 -8.20 7.23
N THR A 104 -8.20 -8.97 8.33
CA THR A 104 -9.46 -9.18 9.05
C THR A 104 -9.85 -7.91 9.81
N ARG A 105 -10.87 -7.21 9.30
CA ARG A 105 -11.61 -6.21 10.06
C ARG A 105 -12.58 -6.94 11.02
N PRO A 106 -12.65 -6.56 12.31
CA PRO A 106 -13.75 -7.01 13.17
C PRO A 106 -15.09 -6.49 12.67
#